data_AF-A0AA37TQ38-F1
#
_entry.id   AF-A0AA37TQ38-F1
#
_cell.length_a   1.000
_cell.length_b   1.000
_cell.length_c   1.000
_cell.angle_alpha   90.00
_cell.angle_beta   90.00
_cell.angle_gamma   90.00
#
_symmetry.space_group_name_H-M   'P 1'
#
loop_
_entity.id
_entity.type
_entity.pdbx_description
1 polymer ?
#
loop_
_entity_poly.entity_id
_entity_poly.type
_entity_poly.pdbx_seq_one_letter_code
_entity_poly.pdbx_strand_id
1 'polypeptide(L)'
;MGTYLPALAGGLLIGLSATLLLLLNGRIAGISGLVAGLGRPGARRWTDAAFLLGLALGPPLFALLAGQWPQMRIAAGLPVLALAGLLVGFGTRLGSGCTSGHGVCGLARLSPRSIVAVLVFLATGMLTVAAVRGLA
;
A
#
# COMPACT_ATOMS: atom_id res chain seq x y z
N MET A 1 19.49 -6.12 19.41
CA MET A 1 19.69 -6.04 17.94
C MET A 1 18.63 -6.80 17.12
N GLY A 2 17.98 -7.85 17.64
CA GLY A 2 16.98 -8.62 16.88
C GLY A 2 15.66 -7.89 16.55
N THR A 3 15.28 -6.84 17.27
CA THR A 3 13.97 -6.17 17.13
C THR A 3 13.78 -5.45 15.78
N TYR A 4 14.87 -4.96 15.17
CA TYR A 4 14.80 -4.21 13.91
C TYR A 4 15.03 -5.08 12.66
N LEU A 5 15.52 -6.30 12.83
CA LEU A 5 15.81 -7.21 11.72
C LEU A 5 14.55 -7.53 10.88
N PRO A 6 13.38 -7.81 11.48
CA PRO A 6 12.16 -8.05 10.73
C PRO A 6 11.69 -6.81 9.93
N ALA A 7 11.83 -5.61 10.51
CA ALA A 7 11.47 -4.37 9.84
C ALA A 7 12.39 -4.09 8.65
N LEU A 8 13.70 -4.30 8.81
CA LEU A 8 14.68 -4.18 7.73
C LEU A 8 14.43 -5.19 6.62
N ALA A 9 14.21 -6.47 6.97
CA ALA A 9 13.90 -7.53 6.02
C ALA A 9 12.62 -7.22 5.23
N GLY A 10 11.55 -6.80 5.91
CA GLY A 10 10.30 -6.38 5.25
C GLY A 10 10.50 -5.18 4.31
N GLY A 11 11.26 -4.17 4.74
CA GLY A 11 11.60 -3.01 3.91
C GLY A 11 12.39 -3.41 2.65
N LEU A 12 13.39 -4.29 2.79
CA LEU A 12 14.16 -4.83 1.67
C LEU A 12 13.27 -5.60 0.69
N LEU A 13 12.36 -6.45 1.18
CA LEU A 13 11.43 -7.21 0.34
C LEU A 13 10.47 -6.30 -0.44
N ILE A 14 9.91 -5.28 0.21
CA ILE A 14 9.03 -4.30 -0.45
C ILE A 14 9.82 -3.51 -1.51
N GLY A 15 11.02 -3.04 -1.18
CA GLY A 15 11.89 -2.30 -2.10
C GLY A 15 12.31 -3.14 -3.31
N LEU A 16 12.69 -4.40 -3.08
CA LEU A 16 13.05 -5.35 -4.13
C LEU A 16 11.86 -5.64 -5.05
N SER A 17 10.67 -5.87 -4.49
CA SER A 17 9.44 -6.04 -5.26
C SER A 17 9.10 -4.83 -6.13
N ALA A 18 9.17 -3.61 -5.57
CA ALA A 18 8.91 -2.38 -6.30
C ALA A 18 9.95 -2.13 -7.42
N THR A 19 11.21 -2.47 -7.17
CA THR A 19 12.30 -2.32 -8.13
C THR A 19 12.21 -3.34 -9.26
N LEU A 20 11.85 -4.60 -8.96
CA LEU A 20 11.59 -5.62 -9.98
C LEU A 20 10.47 -5.20 -10.92
N LEU A 21 9.36 -4.69 -10.40
CA LEU A 21 8.26 -4.20 -11.24
C LEU A 21 8.70 -3.02 -12.12
N LEU A 22 9.59 -2.15 -11.62
CA LEU A 22 10.16 -1.07 -12.39
C LEU A 22 11.10 -1.57 -13.49
N LEU A 23 12.01 -2.49 -13.18
CA LEU A 23 13.03 -2.97 -14.12
C LEU A 23 12.44 -3.88 -15.20
N LEU A 24 11.54 -4.78 -14.82
CA LEU A 24 10.98 -5.77 -15.75
C LEU A 24 9.85 -5.19 -16.61
N ASN A 25 9.07 -4.23 -16.08
CA ASN A 25 7.87 -3.73 -16.74
C ASN A 25 7.94 -2.23 -17.06
N GLY A 26 8.98 -1.51 -16.62
CA GLY A 26 9.11 -0.07 -16.78
C GLY A 26 8.13 0.73 -15.92
N ARG A 27 7.56 0.14 -14.86
CA ARG A 27 6.42 0.71 -14.14
C ARG A 27 6.68 0.97 -12.67
N ILE A 28 6.15 2.09 -12.20
CA ILE A 28 6.16 2.45 -10.78
C ILE A 28 5.12 1.62 -10.02
N ALA A 29 5.53 0.97 -8.93
CA ALA A 29 4.63 0.21 -8.07
C ALA A 29 3.67 1.15 -7.33
N GLY A 30 2.38 1.01 -7.59
CA GLY A 30 1.32 1.73 -6.90
C GLY A 30 0.03 0.92 -6.90
N ILE A 31 -0.39 0.45 -5.72
CA ILE A 31 -1.48 -0.53 -5.58
C ILE A 31 -2.78 -0.04 -6.24
N SER A 32 -3.18 1.23 -6.03
CA SER A 32 -4.37 1.79 -6.67
C SER A 32 -4.30 1.78 -8.20
N GLY A 33 -3.10 2.00 -8.77
CA GLY A 33 -2.87 1.97 -10.21
C GLY A 33 -2.83 0.55 -10.80
N LEU A 34 -2.41 -0.44 -10.01
CA LEU A 34 -2.46 -1.87 -10.37
C LEU A 34 -3.90 -2.39 -10.33
N VAL A 35 -4.66 -2.05 -9.28
CA VAL A 35 -6.08 -2.42 -9.17
C VAL A 35 -6.88 -1.81 -10.33
N ALA A 36 -6.70 -0.52 -10.61
CA ALA A 36 -7.33 0.13 -11.76
C ALA A 36 -6.86 -0.45 -13.12
N GLY A 37 -5.67 -1.06 -13.16
CA GLY A 37 -5.12 -1.70 -14.35
C GLY A 37 -5.77 -3.03 -14.70
N LEU A 38 -6.35 -3.74 -13.73
CA LEU A 38 -7.10 -4.99 -13.95
C LEU A 38 -8.29 -4.82 -14.90
N GLY A 39 -8.93 -3.65 -14.89
CA GLY A 39 -10.05 -3.32 -15.78
C GLY A 39 -9.65 -2.98 -17.21
N ARG A 40 -8.34 -2.94 -17.54
CA ARG A 40 -7.87 -2.63 -18.90
C ARG A 40 -7.45 -3.92 -19.62
N PRO A 41 -7.97 -4.19 -20.83
CA PRO A 41 -7.57 -5.36 -21.61
C PRO A 41 -6.10 -5.27 -22.08
N GLY A 42 -5.46 -6.43 -22.29
CA GLY A 42 -4.09 -6.54 -22.81
C GLY A 42 -3.08 -7.19 -21.85
N ALA A 43 -1.82 -7.32 -22.28
CA ALA A 43 -0.75 -7.98 -21.53
C ALA A 43 -0.51 -7.39 -20.12
N ARG A 44 -0.82 -6.10 -19.94
CA ARG A 44 -0.69 -5.38 -18.67
C ARG A 44 -1.56 -5.97 -17.56
N ARG A 45 -2.75 -6.51 -17.87
CA ARG A 45 -3.66 -7.10 -16.87
C ARG A 45 -3.03 -8.27 -16.12
N TRP A 46 -2.23 -9.09 -16.81
CA TRP A 46 -1.58 -10.26 -16.23
C TRP A 46 -0.50 -9.86 -15.23
N THR A 47 0.28 -8.82 -15.58
CA THR A 47 1.31 -8.29 -14.69
C THR A 47 0.71 -7.62 -13.45
N ASP A 48 -0.40 -6.89 -13.62
CA ASP A 48 -1.13 -6.27 -12.52
C ASP A 48 -1.75 -7.34 -11.59
N ALA A 49 -2.37 -8.36 -12.18
CA ALA A 49 -2.94 -9.49 -11.44
C ALA A 49 -1.87 -10.28 -10.69
N ALA A 50 -0.73 -10.58 -11.33
CA ALA A 50 0.36 -11.32 -10.69
C ALA A 50 0.93 -10.58 -9.47
N PHE A 51 1.13 -9.25 -9.58
CA PHE A 51 1.60 -8.45 -8.45
C PHE A 51 0.57 -8.42 -7.30
N LEU A 52 -0.70 -8.21 -7.63
CA LEU A 52 -1.78 -8.17 -6.63
C LEU A 52 -2.02 -9.53 -5.97
N LEU A 53 -1.89 -10.62 -6.72
CA LEU A 53 -1.91 -11.99 -6.18
C LEU A 53 -0.74 -12.21 -5.23
N GLY A 54 0.48 -11.81 -5.61
CA GLY A 54 1.64 -11.88 -4.73
C GLY A 54 1.42 -11.12 -3.41
N LEU A 55 0.84 -9.93 -3.49
CA LEU A 55 0.48 -9.13 -2.30
C LEU A 55 -0.58 -9.84 -1.43
N ALA A 56 -1.62 -10.41 -2.05
CA ALA A 56 -2.69 -11.12 -1.36
C ALA A 56 -2.22 -12.45 -0.73
N LEU A 57 -1.22 -13.10 -1.33
CA LEU A 57 -0.62 -14.34 -0.82
C LEU A 57 0.37 -14.10 0.33
N GLY A 58 0.73 -12.85 0.63
CA GLY A 58 1.66 -12.52 1.71
C GLY A 58 1.22 -13.05 3.09
N PRO A 59 0.03 -12.68 3.60
CA PRO A 59 -0.48 -13.17 4.89
C PRO A 59 -0.60 -14.70 5.01
N PRO A 60 -1.18 -15.46 4.04
CA PRO A 60 -1.25 -16.91 4.15
C PRO A 60 0.13 -17.57 4.06
N LEU A 61 1.05 -17.05 3.25
CA LEU A 61 2.42 -17.55 3.20
C LEU A 61 3.14 -17.32 4.54
N PHE A 62 2.95 -16.14 5.15
CA PHE A 62 3.45 -15.87 6.50
C PHE A 62 2.86 -16.84 7.52
N ALA A 63 1.56 -17.11 7.45
CA ALA A 63 0.91 -18.07 8.34
C ALA A 63 1.46 -19.50 8.20
N LEU A 64 1.75 -19.93 6.97
CA LEU A 64 2.37 -21.24 6.71
C LEU A 64 3.78 -21.34 7.30
N LEU A 65 4.58 -20.28 7.19
CA LEU A 65 5.97 -20.26 7.66
C LEU A 65 6.10 -20.04 9.18
N ALA A 66 5.25 -19.18 9.74
CA ALA A 66 5.30 -18.81 11.16
C ALA A 66 4.35 -19.63 12.05
N GLY A 67 3.51 -20.48 11.46
CA GLY A 67 2.53 -21.32 12.16
C GLY A 67 1.34 -20.54 12.77
N GLN A 68 1.22 -19.23 12.51
CA GLN A 68 0.15 -18.40 13.03
C GLN A 68 -0.20 -17.27 12.07
N TRP A 69 -1.46 -16.84 12.06
CA TRP A 69 -1.90 -15.67 11.29
C TRP A 69 -1.34 -14.37 11.87
N PRO A 70 -0.94 -13.39 11.03
CA PRO A 70 -0.51 -12.10 11.53
C PRO A 70 -1.63 -11.48 12.37
N GLN A 71 -1.28 -11.01 13.57
CA GLN A 71 -2.23 -10.41 14.51
C GLN A 71 -2.81 -9.12 13.89
N MET A 72 -4.07 -9.17 13.44
CA MET A 72 -4.77 -8.04 12.84
C MET A 72 -5.94 -7.63 13.73
N ARG A 73 -5.80 -6.50 14.41
CA ARG A 73 -6.85 -5.95 15.28
C ARG A 73 -7.66 -4.91 14.53
N ILE A 74 -8.83 -5.31 14.05
CA ILE A 74 -9.77 -4.40 13.39
C ILE A 74 -10.78 -3.93 14.43
N ALA A 75 -10.66 -2.68 14.87
CA ALA A 75 -11.55 -2.09 15.87
C ALA A 75 -12.80 -1.42 15.26
N ALA A 76 -12.97 -1.48 13.94
CA ALA A 76 -14.04 -0.83 13.20
C ALA A 76 -15.10 -1.85 12.72
N GLY A 77 -16.38 -1.47 12.77
CA GLY A 77 -17.46 -2.26 12.18
C GLY A 77 -17.43 -2.23 10.65
N LEU A 78 -18.07 -3.22 10.03
CA LEU A 78 -18.15 -3.37 8.57
C LEU A 78 -18.61 -2.10 7.82
N PRO A 79 -19.60 -1.31 8.30
CA PRO A 79 -20.03 -0.09 7.62
C PRO A 79 -18.91 0.97 7.54
N VAL A 80 -18.13 1.10 8.63
CA VAL A 80 -17.01 2.05 8.69
C VAL A 80 -15.89 1.61 7.76
N LEU A 81 -15.59 0.30 7.71
CA LEU A 81 -14.61 -0.26 6.77
C LEU A 81 -15.01 -0.03 5.31
N ALA A 82 -16.28 -0.26 4.97
CA ALA A 82 -16.79 -0.04 3.62
C ALA A 82 -16.68 1.43 3.21
N LEU A 83 -17.11 2.36 4.09
CA LEU A 83 -17.01 3.80 3.84
C LEU A 83 -15.55 4.25 3.72
N ALA A 84 -14.68 3.78 4.62
CA ALA A 84 -13.25 4.07 4.57
C ALA A 84 -12.61 3.58 3.27
N GLY A 85 -12.93 2.35 2.83
CA GLY A 85 -12.45 1.81 1.55
C GLY A 85 -12.89 2.65 0.36
N LEU A 86 -14.14 3.11 0.34
CA LEU A 86 -14.69 3.95 -0.73
C LEU A 86 -14.02 5.33 -0.76
N LEU A 87 -13.86 5.96 0.40
CA LEU A 87 -13.14 7.24 0.55
C LEU A 87 -11.67 7.13 0.12
N VAL A 88 -10.96 6.06 0.51
CA VAL A 88 -9.58 5.81 0.09
C VAL A 88 -9.51 5.55 -1.41
N GLY A 89 -10.42 4.75 -1.96
CA GLY A 89 -10.50 4.49 -3.40
C GLY A 89 -10.69 5.78 -4.21
N PHE A 90 -11.66 6.60 -3.82
CA PHE A 90 -11.92 7.90 -4.44
C PHE A 90 -10.72 8.86 -4.28
N GLY A 91 -10.22 9.01 -3.06
CA GLY A 91 -9.11 9.91 -2.73
C GLY A 91 -7.82 9.56 -3.47
N THR A 92 -7.49 8.27 -3.60
CA THR A 92 -6.30 7.85 -4.36
C THR A 92 -6.42 8.12 -5.85
N ARG A 93 -7.64 8.12 -6.40
CA ARG A 93 -7.87 8.50 -7.80
C ARG A 93 -7.73 10.02 -7.99
N LEU A 94 -8.30 10.81 -7.08
CA LEU A 94 -8.17 12.27 -7.09
C LEU A 94 -6.70 12.71 -6.91
N GLY A 95 -5.99 12.07 -5.99
CA GLY A 95 -4.57 12.31 -5.71
C GLY A 95 -3.61 11.74 -6.76
N SER A 96 -4.10 11.14 -7.85
CA SER A 96 -3.31 10.49 -8.91
C SER A 96 -2.35 9.38 -8.41
N GLY A 97 -2.63 8.79 -7.25
CA GLY A 97 -1.73 7.85 -6.61
C GLY A 97 -2.16 7.49 -5.19
N CYS A 98 -1.45 6.54 -4.60
CA CYS A 98 -1.64 6.09 -3.23
C CYS A 98 -0.33 6.16 -2.44
N THR A 99 -0.37 5.80 -1.17
CA THR A 99 0.80 5.78 -0.28
C THR A 99 1.91 4.84 -0.76
N SER A 100 1.59 3.72 -1.41
CA SER A 100 2.63 2.84 -1.98
C SER A 100 3.36 3.49 -3.16
N GLY A 101 2.63 4.19 -4.05
CA GLY A 101 3.21 4.90 -5.18
C GLY A 101 4.00 6.14 -4.79
N HIS A 102 3.40 7.04 -4.02
CA HIS A 102 4.06 8.28 -3.59
C HIS A 102 5.07 8.05 -2.48
N GLY A 103 4.77 7.18 -1.51
CA GLY A 103 5.63 6.87 -0.37
C GLY A 103 6.83 6.03 -0.77
N VAL A 104 6.60 4.77 -1.20
CA VAL A 104 7.71 3.84 -1.46
C VAL A 104 8.51 4.28 -2.69
N CYS A 105 7.85 4.40 -3.84
CA CYS A 105 8.55 4.72 -5.09
C CYS A 105 8.82 6.21 -5.29
N GLY A 106 7.91 7.08 -4.85
CA GLY A 106 7.97 8.52 -5.09
C GLY A 106 9.02 9.23 -4.23
N LEU A 107 9.11 8.89 -2.94
CA LEU A 107 10.15 9.42 -2.05
C LEU A 107 11.54 8.89 -2.44
N ALA A 108 11.64 7.61 -2.81
CA ALA A 108 12.90 7.02 -3.27
C ALA A 108 13.47 7.71 -4.53
N ARG A 109 12.61 8.34 -5.35
CA ARG A 109 13.01 9.13 -6.53
C ARG A 109 13.14 10.63 -6.25
N LEU A 110 13.01 11.04 -4.98
CA LEU A 110 13.07 12.45 -4.54
C LEU A 110 12.08 13.35 -5.29
N SER A 111 10.89 12.83 -5.62
CA SER A 111 9.85 13.59 -6.32
C SER A 111 9.22 14.64 -5.39
N PRO A 112 9.31 15.95 -5.70
CA PRO A 112 8.72 17.01 -4.87
C PRO A 112 7.20 16.83 -4.71
N ARG A 113 6.52 16.47 -5.80
CA ARG A 113 5.08 16.17 -5.79
C ARG A 113 4.75 15.03 -4.81
N SER A 114 5.57 13.99 -4.77
CA SER A 114 5.32 12.84 -3.89
C SER A 114 5.62 13.16 -2.44
N ILE A 115 6.64 13.98 -2.16
CA ILE A 115 6.92 14.48 -0.81
C ILE A 115 5.71 15.23 -0.26
N VAL A 116 5.18 16.19 -1.03
CA VAL A 116 3.98 16.95 -0.63
C VAL A 116 2.78 16.03 -0.42
N ALA A 117 2.52 15.11 -1.34
CA ALA A 117 1.41 14.16 -1.21
C ALA A 117 1.52 13.30 0.06
N VAL A 118 2.72 12.78 0.36
CA VAL A 118 2.97 11.98 1.56
C VAL A 118 2.77 12.80 2.83
N LEU A 119 3.28 14.02 2.89
CA LEU A 119 3.06 14.92 4.02
C LEU A 119 1.57 15.19 4.26
N VAL A 120 0.81 15.43 3.20
CA VAL A 120 -0.65 15.64 3.28
C VAL A 120 -1.37 14.38 3.76
N PHE A 121 -1.02 13.19 3.26
CA PHE A 121 -1.63 11.94 3.70
C PHE A 121 -1.37 11.66 5.18
N LEU A 122 -0.12 11.85 5.62
CA LEU A 122 0.29 11.69 7.02
C LEU A 122 -0.41 12.70 7.92
N ALA A 123 -0.39 13.99 7.57
CA ALA A 123 -1.03 15.05 8.35
C ALA A 123 -2.54 14.81 8.49
N THR A 124 -3.22 14.53 7.38
CA THR A 124 -4.67 14.24 7.38
C THR A 124 -4.98 13.00 8.22
N GLY A 125 -4.17 11.94 8.12
CA GLY A 125 -4.33 10.73 8.94
C GLY A 125 -4.18 10.99 10.43
N MET A 126 -3.15 11.74 10.83
CA MET A 126 -2.94 12.15 12.23
C MET A 126 -4.10 13.00 12.76
N LEU A 127 -4.52 14.00 11.98
CA LEU A 127 -5.65 14.87 12.35
C LEU A 127 -6.95 14.09 12.48
N THR A 128 -7.21 13.14 11.58
CA THR A 128 -8.41 12.29 11.63
C THR A 128 -8.42 11.44 12.90
N VAL A 129 -7.30 10.81 13.24
CA VAL A 129 -7.19 10.02 14.48
C VAL A 129 -7.34 10.89 15.72
N ALA A 130 -6.71 12.07 15.74
CA ALA A 130 -6.82 13.02 16.84
C ALA A 130 -8.26 13.51 17.03
N ALA A 131 -8.96 13.83 15.94
CA ALA A 131 -10.37 14.24 15.98
C ALA A 131 -11.27 13.09 16.47
N VAL A 132 -11.17 11.90 15.88
CA VAL A 132 -12.02 10.76 16.24
C VAL A 132 -11.79 10.31 17.67
N ARG A 133 -10.53 10.29 18.15
CA ARG A 133 -10.22 9.91 19.53
C ARG A 133 -10.48 11.03 20.54
N GLY A 134 -10.39 12.29 20.14
CA GLY A 134 -10.71 13.43 21.01
C GLY A 134 -12.21 13.68 21.17
N LEU A 135 -13.03 13.14 20.26
CA LEU A 135 -14.50 13.17 20.33
C LEU A 135 -15.10 11.94 21.06
N ALA A 136 -14.28 10.94 21.40
CA ALA A 136 -14.67 9.71 22.09
C ALA A 136 -14.28 9.76 23.57
#